data_AF-A0A958ZK40-F1
#
_entry.id   AF-A0A958ZK40-F1
#
_cell.length_a   1.000
_cell.length_b   1.000
_cell.length_c   1.000
_cell.angle_alpha   90.00
_cell.angle_beta   90.00
_cell.angle_gamma   90.00
#
_symmetry.space_group_name_H-M   'P 1'
#
loop_
_entity.id
_entity.type
_entity.pdbx_description
1 polymer ?
#
loop_
_entity_poly.entity_id
_entity_poly.type
_entity_poly.pdbx_seq_one_letter_code
_entity_poly.pdbx_strand_id
1 'polypeptide(L)'
;MNRIEFLLNPQGSLSGDDDGKDYLVVEVIVDNNPLTNFQWFATDLVHLTKSAESSGNFYILTCWCGYPLCAGLKKPITVEHNHDHIVWKISEPEPVREFKFDMTQYRTAIDRLSIQGNKLIKRLATTSIRGIEITPDQNNDYFVDPKKYRT
;
A
#
# COMPACT_ATOMS: atom_id res chain seq x y z
N MET A 1 19.64 -7.87 0.34
CA MET A 1 18.18 -7.76 0.19
C MET A 1 17.80 -6.31 0.41
N ASN A 2 16.83 -5.82 -0.36
CA ASN A 2 16.21 -4.53 -0.16
C ASN A 2 15.38 -4.55 1.13
N ARG A 3 15.26 -3.40 1.79
CA ARG A 3 14.44 -3.17 2.98
C ARG A 3 13.13 -2.51 2.56
N ILE A 4 12.00 -3.11 2.90
CA ILE A 4 10.68 -2.52 2.71
C ILE A 4 10.08 -1.98 4.01
N GLU A 5 9.47 -0.81 3.94
CA GLU A 5 8.68 -0.19 5.02
C GLU A 5 7.40 0.42 4.45
N PHE A 6 6.43 0.68 5.33
CA PHE A 6 5.17 1.30 4.96
C PHE A 6 4.89 2.48 5.88
N LEU A 7 4.57 3.63 5.30
CA LEU A 7 4.25 4.85 6.04
C LEU A 7 2.79 5.22 5.82
N LEU A 8 2.09 5.52 6.92
CA LEU A 8 0.75 6.10 6.88
C LEU A 8 0.92 7.61 6.74
N ASN A 9 0.75 8.15 5.53
CA ASN A 9 1.01 9.56 5.26
C ASN A 9 -0.31 10.33 5.02
N PRO A 10 -0.65 11.31 5.86
CA PRO A 10 -1.73 12.24 5.58
C PRO A 10 -1.39 13.11 4.36
N GLN A 11 -2.30 13.16 3.40
CA GLN A 11 -2.22 13.97 2.20
C GLN A 11 -3.44 14.89 2.14
N GLY A 12 -3.23 16.16 1.79
CA GLY A 12 -4.32 17.08 1.47
C GLY A 12 -4.90 16.79 0.09
N SER A 13 -6.12 17.27 -0.19
CA SER A 13 -6.73 17.20 -1.53
C SER A 13 -5.75 17.76 -2.59
N LEU A 14 -5.45 16.94 -3.61
CA LEU A 14 -4.51 17.29 -4.68
C LEU A 14 -5.18 18.01 -5.85
N SER A 15 -6.49 17.84 -5.99
CA SER A 15 -7.33 18.67 -6.84
C SER A 15 -7.64 19.94 -6.07
N GLY A 16 -7.54 21.11 -6.69
CA GLY A 16 -8.05 22.37 -6.12
C GLY A 16 -9.56 22.38 -5.80
N ASP A 17 -10.22 21.23 -5.90
CA ASP A 17 -11.50 20.89 -5.32
C ASP A 17 -11.27 20.56 -3.83
N ASP A 18 -11.36 21.59 -2.99
CA ASP A 18 -11.37 21.44 -1.53
C ASP A 18 -12.71 20.82 -1.12
N ASP A 19 -12.78 19.49 -1.12
CA ASP A 19 -13.90 18.76 -0.52
C ASP A 19 -13.84 18.75 1.02
N GLY A 20 -12.80 19.40 1.59
CA GLY A 20 -12.58 19.53 3.02
C GLY A 20 -12.15 18.24 3.71
N LYS A 21 -11.70 17.23 2.95
CA LYS A 21 -11.26 15.93 3.49
C LYS A 21 -9.73 15.82 3.53
N ASP A 22 -9.27 15.18 4.59
CA ASP A 22 -7.89 14.72 4.71
C ASP A 22 -7.82 13.27 4.23
N TYR A 23 -6.84 12.94 3.40
CA TYR A 23 -6.65 11.57 2.91
C TYR A 23 -5.48 10.91 3.62
N LEU A 24 -5.59 9.61 3.89
CA LEU A 24 -4.49 8.81 4.40
C LEU A 24 -4.05 7.81 3.33
N VAL A 25 -2.85 8.03 2.79
CA VAL A 25 -2.25 7.17 1.78
C VAL A 25 -1.16 6.32 2.44
N VAL A 26 -1.16 5.02 2.15
CA VAL A 26 -0.04 4.15 2.55
C VAL A 26 1.06 4.27 1.51
N GLU A 27 2.20 4.79 1.90
CA GLU A 27 3.39 4.87 1.05
C GLU A 27 4.27 3.64 1.25
N VAL A 28 4.68 3.01 0.15
CA VAL A 28 5.68 1.95 0.14
C VAL A 28 7.06 2.59 0.04
N ILE A 29 7.92 2.30 1.02
CA ILE A 29 9.30 2.78 1.06
C ILE A 29 10.22 1.59 0.83
N VAL A 30 11.11 1.67 -0.15
CA VAL A 30 12.13 0.65 -0.43
C VAL A 30 13.51 1.29 -0.34
N ASP A 31 14.37 0.74 0.52
CA ASP A 31 15.72 1.27 0.82
C ASP A 31 15.70 2.77 1.13
N ASN A 32 14.76 3.19 1.98
CA ASN A 32 14.51 4.58 2.41
C ASN A 32 14.05 5.54 1.30
N ASN A 33 13.64 5.03 0.13
CA ASN A 33 13.10 5.84 -0.96
C ASN A 33 11.63 5.48 -1.21
N PRO A 34 10.74 6.46 -1.44
CA PRO A 34 9.39 6.16 -1.91
C PRO A 34 9.42 5.34 -3.19
N LEU A 35 8.62 4.29 -3.24
CA LEU A 35 8.55 3.41 -4.42
C LEU A 35 8.06 4.19 -5.65
N THR A 36 7.17 5.16 -5.48
CA THR A 36 6.63 6.00 -6.54
C THR A 36 6.14 7.34 -5.97
N ASN A 37 5.61 8.21 -6.81
CA ASN A 37 4.95 9.45 -6.37
C ASN A 37 3.55 9.16 -5.81
N PHE A 38 3.42 9.02 -4.48
CA PHE A 38 2.15 8.74 -3.81
C PHE A 38 1.15 9.91 -3.80
N GLN A 39 1.51 11.06 -4.38
CA GLN A 39 0.50 12.05 -4.77
C GLN A 39 -0.35 11.54 -5.94
N TRP A 40 0.19 10.69 -6.80
CA TRP A 40 -0.56 10.19 -7.97
C TRP A 40 -1.03 8.73 -7.83
N PHE A 41 -0.36 7.99 -6.94
CA PHE A 41 -0.61 6.58 -6.71
C PHE A 41 -1.04 6.32 -5.27
N ALA A 42 -1.74 5.22 -5.06
CA ALA A 42 -2.04 4.68 -3.74
C ALA A 42 -1.64 3.20 -3.68
N THR A 43 -1.49 2.69 -2.45
CA THR A 43 -1.17 1.27 -2.22
C THR A 43 -2.45 0.51 -1.92
N ASP A 44 -2.73 -0.55 -2.68
CA ASP A 44 -3.82 -1.49 -2.38
C ASP A 44 -3.36 -2.52 -1.35
N LEU A 45 -3.92 -2.43 -0.14
CA LEU A 45 -3.47 -3.25 0.99
C LEU A 45 -3.91 -4.71 0.89
N VAL A 46 -4.98 -4.99 0.14
CA VAL A 46 -5.46 -6.35 -0.11
C VAL A 46 -4.48 -7.06 -1.03
N HIS A 47 -4.13 -6.43 -2.17
CA HIS A 47 -3.12 -6.97 -3.09
C HIS A 47 -1.74 -7.06 -2.45
N LEU A 48 -1.35 -6.06 -1.65
CA LEU A 48 -0.11 -6.09 -0.88
C LEU A 48 -0.08 -7.30 0.06
N THR A 49 -1.15 -7.55 0.82
CA THR A 49 -1.19 -8.66 1.78
C THR A 49 -1.15 -10.00 1.06
N LYS A 50 -1.93 -10.19 -0.01
CA LYS A 50 -1.91 -11.42 -0.82
C LYS A 50 -0.54 -11.71 -1.43
N SER A 51 0.21 -10.67 -1.81
CA SER A 51 1.56 -10.84 -2.33
C SER A 51 2.56 -11.40 -1.30
N ALA A 52 2.25 -11.34 -0.01
CA ALA A 52 3.04 -11.94 1.07
C ALA A 52 2.82 -13.46 1.21
N GLU A 53 1.79 -13.99 0.56
CA GLU A 53 1.31 -15.36 0.74
C GLU A 53 1.68 -16.25 -0.44
N SER A 54 1.72 -15.71 -1.65
CA SER A 54 1.99 -16.48 -2.87
C SER A 54 2.64 -15.66 -3.98
N SER A 55 3.32 -16.38 -4.88
CA SER A 55 3.74 -15.84 -6.18
C SER A 55 2.53 -15.51 -7.04
N GLY A 56 2.62 -14.46 -7.85
CA GLY A 56 1.53 -14.07 -8.73
C GLY A 56 1.66 -12.64 -9.23
N ASN A 57 0.55 -12.12 -9.76
CA ASN A 57 0.46 -10.78 -10.29
C ASN A 57 -0.49 -9.95 -9.43
N PHE A 58 0.00 -8.84 -8.90
CA PHE A 58 -0.74 -8.03 -7.93
C PHE A 58 -0.72 -6.54 -8.31
N TYR A 59 -1.88 -5.91 -8.31
CA TYR A 59 -2.01 -4.46 -8.44
C TYR A 59 -1.80 -3.79 -7.08
N ILE A 60 -0.57 -3.85 -6.59
CA ILE A 60 -0.18 -3.25 -5.31
C ILE A 60 -0.19 -1.72 -5.41
N LEU A 61 0.15 -1.18 -6.59
CA LEU A 61 0.01 0.23 -6.91
C LEU A 61 -1.28 0.45 -7.72
N THR A 62 -2.04 1.47 -7.32
CA THR A 62 -3.31 1.86 -7.97
C THR A 62 -3.46 3.38 -8.00
N CYS A 63 -4.53 3.88 -8.62
CA CYS A 63 -4.97 5.27 -8.39
C CYS A 63 -5.61 5.39 -6.99
N TRP A 64 -5.77 6.61 -6.50
CA TRP A 64 -6.49 6.88 -5.26
C TRP A 64 -7.93 6.33 -5.26
N CYS A 65 -8.59 6.24 -6.43
CA CYS A 65 -9.90 5.58 -6.55
C CYS A 65 -9.85 4.05 -6.51
N GLY A 66 -8.68 3.43 -6.35
CA GLY A 66 -8.48 1.98 -6.32
C GLY A 66 -8.34 1.33 -7.69
N TYR A 67 -8.60 2.05 -8.78
CA TYR A 67 -8.48 1.52 -10.13
C TYR A 67 -7.08 1.78 -10.73
N PRO A 68 -6.29 0.74 -11.06
CA PRO A 68 -4.93 0.91 -11.58
C PRO A 68 -4.88 1.71 -12.89
N LEU A 69 -5.84 1.46 -13.79
CA LEU A 69 -5.91 2.10 -15.10
C LEU A 69 -6.07 3.62 -15.01
N CYS A 70 -6.72 4.15 -13.97
CA CYS A 70 -6.84 5.59 -13.75
C CYS A 70 -5.49 6.26 -13.49
N ALA A 71 -4.52 5.53 -12.94
CA ALA A 71 -3.15 6.00 -12.78
C ALA A 71 -2.24 5.61 -13.96
N GLY A 72 -2.81 5.11 -15.06
CA GLY A 72 -2.07 4.64 -16.23
C GLY A 72 -1.41 3.27 -16.08
N LEU A 73 -1.71 2.52 -15.00
CA LEU A 73 -1.13 1.20 -14.74
C LEU A 73 -1.94 0.12 -15.45
N LYS A 74 -1.36 -0.46 -16.50
CA LYS A 74 -1.92 -1.55 -17.31
C LYS A 74 -1.36 -2.91 -16.89
N LYS A 75 -0.19 -2.93 -16.25
CA LYS A 75 0.51 -4.15 -15.82
C LYS A 75 0.61 -4.21 -14.30
N PRO A 76 0.32 -5.36 -13.68
CA PRO A 76 0.52 -5.56 -12.26
C PRO A 76 2.01 -5.74 -11.93
N ILE A 77 2.33 -5.67 -10.63
CA ILE A 77 3.63 -6.12 -10.12
C ILE A 77 3.64 -7.65 -10.13
N THR A 78 4.66 -8.24 -10.76
CA THR A 78 4.89 -9.69 -10.69
C THR A 78 5.71 -10.00 -9.44
N VAL A 79 5.21 -10.94 -8.65
CA VAL A 79 5.79 -11.35 -7.37
C VAL A 79 6.18 -12.81 -7.45
N GLU A 80 7.43 -13.10 -7.12
CA GLU A 80 8.00 -14.46 -7.13
C GLU A 80 8.51 -14.80 -5.73
N HIS A 81 7.97 -15.87 -5.15
CA HIS A 81 8.42 -16.44 -3.89
C HIS A 81 9.49 -17.48 -4.16
N ASN A 82 10.60 -17.33 -3.46
CA ASN A 82 11.64 -18.33 -3.32
C ASN A 82 11.69 -18.77 -1.85
N HIS A 83 12.58 -19.72 -1.53
CA HIS A 83 12.63 -20.33 -0.19
C HIS A 83 12.82 -19.31 0.95
N ASP A 84 13.65 -18.28 0.74
CA ASP A 84 14.05 -17.29 1.75
C ASP A 84 13.75 -15.83 1.35
N HIS A 85 13.23 -15.59 0.14
CA HIS A 85 13.04 -14.23 -0.37
C HIS A 85 11.85 -14.09 -1.31
N ILE A 86 11.36 -12.85 -1.41
CA ILE A 86 10.34 -12.43 -2.37
C ILE A 86 11.00 -11.49 -3.37
N VAL A 87 10.73 -11.69 -4.66
CA VAL A 87 11.15 -10.78 -5.73
C VAL A 87 9.94 -10.05 -6.28
N TRP A 88 10.00 -8.73 -6.35
CA TRP A 88 9.06 -7.89 -7.08
C TRP A 88 9.68 -7.45 -8.39
N LYS A 89 8.99 -7.71 -9.50
CA LYS A 89 9.30 -7.18 -10.83
C LYS A 89 8.25 -6.15 -11.19
N ILE A 90 8.67 -4.91 -11.31
CA ILE A 90 7.80 -3.77 -11.57
C ILE A 90 8.14 -3.24 -12.95
N SER A 91 7.16 -3.29 -13.86
CA SER A 91 7.28 -2.70 -15.19
C SER A 91 6.59 -1.35 -15.31
N GLU A 92 5.63 -1.05 -14.42
CA GLU A 92 4.89 0.19 -14.40
C GLU A 92 4.69 0.67 -12.95
N PRO A 93 4.82 1.99 -12.68
CA PRO A 93 5.31 3.01 -13.62
C PRO A 93 6.80 2.78 -13.96
N GLU A 94 7.24 3.27 -15.12
CA GLU A 94 8.65 3.27 -15.52
C GLU A 94 9.51 4.07 -14.52
N PRO A 95 10.80 3.74 -14.33
CA PRO A 95 11.54 2.70 -15.04
C PRO A 95 11.24 1.28 -14.56
N VAL A 96 11.41 0.28 -15.44
CA VAL A 96 11.46 -1.13 -15.06
C VAL A 96 12.49 -1.36 -13.96
N ARG A 97 12.08 -2.07 -12.91
CA ARG A 97 12.91 -2.30 -11.71
C ARG A 97 12.56 -3.61 -11.03
N GLU A 98 13.55 -4.15 -10.32
CA GLU A 98 13.42 -5.38 -9.55
C GLU A 98 13.87 -5.14 -8.11
N PHE A 99 13.10 -5.65 -7.14
CA PHE A 99 13.46 -5.61 -5.73
C PHE A 99 13.40 -7.01 -5.13
N LYS A 100 14.34 -7.32 -4.25
CA LYS A 100 14.46 -8.61 -3.56
C LYS A 100 14.42 -8.40 -2.05
N PHE A 101 13.36 -8.89 -1.42
CA PHE A 101 13.11 -8.75 0.01
C PHE A 101 13.36 -10.07 0.74
N ASP A 102 13.89 -10.00 1.96
CA ASP A 102 13.87 -11.14 2.88
C ASP A 102 12.41 -11.48 3.24
N MET A 103 12.06 -12.77 3.21
CA MET A 103 10.68 -13.24 3.43
C MET A 103 10.15 -12.83 4.81
N THR A 104 10.97 -12.96 5.85
CA THR A 104 10.60 -12.68 7.24
C THR A 104 10.43 -11.17 7.44
N GLN A 105 11.37 -10.39 6.92
CA GLN A 105 11.36 -8.93 6.97
C GLN A 105 10.15 -8.35 6.25
N TYR A 106 9.82 -8.86 5.06
CA TYR A 106 8.68 -8.44 4.26
C TYR A 106 7.35 -8.67 4.99
N ARG A 107 7.12 -9.89 5.49
CA ARG A 107 5.92 -10.23 6.25
C ARG A 107 5.79 -9.40 7.53
N THR A 108 6.90 -9.21 8.24
CA THR A 108 6.95 -8.37 9.44
C THR A 108 6.60 -6.92 9.13
N ALA A 109 7.02 -6.38 8.00
CA ALA A 109 6.68 -5.01 7.59
C ALA A 109 5.15 -4.86 7.36
N ILE A 110 4.52 -5.83 6.70
CA ILE A 110 3.07 -5.85 6.49
C ILE A 110 2.31 -5.99 7.82
N ASP A 111 2.75 -6.88 8.71
CA ASP A 111 2.14 -7.04 10.05
C ASP A 111 2.21 -5.72 10.85
N ARG A 112 3.35 -5.02 10.80
CA ARG A 112 3.52 -3.72 11.47
C ARG A 112 2.56 -2.68 10.90
N LEU A 113 2.40 -2.63 9.58
CA LEU A 113 1.45 -1.73 8.92
C LEU A 113 0.02 -1.99 9.42
N SER A 114 -0.43 -3.26 9.44
CA SER A 114 -1.78 -3.60 9.93
C SER A 114 -2.00 -3.13 11.36
N ILE A 115 -1.01 -3.32 12.24
CA ILE A 115 -1.06 -2.89 13.65
C ILE A 115 -1.10 -1.36 13.77
N GLN A 116 -0.26 -0.65 13.02
CA GLN A 116 -0.19 0.81 13.05
C GLN A 116 -1.49 1.44 12.54
N GLY A 117 -2.03 0.96 11.42
CA GLY A 117 -3.27 1.48 10.86
C GLY A 117 -4.47 1.22 11.75
N ASN A 118 -4.59 0.02 12.34
CA ASN A 118 -5.66 -0.27 13.30
C ASN A 118 -5.62 0.65 14.53
N LYS A 119 -4.41 0.94 15.05
CA LYS A 119 -4.24 1.89 16.17
C LYS A 119 -4.63 3.31 15.77
N LEU A 120 -4.29 3.74 14.55
CA LEU A 120 -4.64 5.07 14.06
C LEU A 120 -6.15 5.23 13.92
N ILE A 121 -6.84 4.30 13.26
CA ILE A 121 -8.30 4.36 13.07
C ILE A 121 -9.03 4.41 14.42
N LYS A 122 -8.61 3.59 15.38
CA LYS A 122 -9.19 3.62 16.74
C LYS A 122 -9.03 4.99 17.41
N ARG A 123 -7.87 5.63 17.25
CA ARG A 123 -7.65 7.00 17.76
C ARG A 123 -8.55 7.99 17.05
N LEU A 124 -8.61 7.96 15.72
CA LEU A 124 -9.44 8.89 14.95
C LEU A 124 -10.92 8.80 15.33
N ALA A 125 -11.45 7.59 15.51
CA ALA A 125 -12.82 7.37 15.98
C ALA A 125 -13.12 8.01 17.35
N THR A 126 -12.11 8.16 18.21
CA THR A 126 -12.28 8.77 19.55
C THR A 126 -12.13 10.28 19.60
N THR A 127 -11.63 10.93 18.53
CA THR A 127 -11.14 12.32 18.64
C THR A 127 -12.05 13.39 17.97
N SER A 128 -13.22 13.02 17.39
CA SER A 128 -14.10 13.95 16.64
C SER A 128 -13.39 14.80 15.58
N ILE A 129 -12.23 14.35 15.09
CA ILE A 129 -11.50 14.97 13.98
C ILE A 129 -12.31 14.66 12.70
N ARG A 130 -12.48 15.68 11.84
CA ARG A 130 -13.16 15.55 10.53
C ARG A 130 -12.61 14.35 9.75
N GLY A 131 -13.50 13.72 8.98
CA GLY A 131 -13.31 12.41 8.35
C GLY A 131 -12.05 12.31 7.51
N ILE A 132 -11.05 11.61 8.05
CA ILE A 132 -9.91 11.14 7.28
C ILE A 132 -10.36 9.93 6.47
N GLU A 133 -10.21 10.00 5.15
CA GLU A 133 -10.50 8.89 4.25
C GLU A 133 -9.22 8.11 3.95
N ILE A 134 -9.25 6.79 4.17
CA ILE A 134 -8.12 5.92 3.83
C ILE A 134 -8.22 5.55 2.37
N THR A 135 -7.13 5.77 1.65
CA THR A 135 -7.13 5.69 0.20
C THR A 135 -6.26 4.52 -0.31
N PRO A 136 -6.73 3.74 -1.28
CA PRO A 136 -8.11 3.75 -1.82
C PRO A 136 -9.14 3.22 -0.81
N ASP A 137 -10.43 3.54 -1.02
CA ASP A 137 -11.51 3.29 -0.05
C ASP A 137 -11.58 1.84 0.46
N GLN A 138 -11.23 0.86 -0.38
CA GLN A 138 -11.19 -0.55 0.02
C GLN A 138 -10.19 -0.85 1.14
N ASN A 139 -9.23 0.04 1.40
CA ASN A 139 -8.29 -0.09 2.50
C ASN A 139 -8.93 0.13 3.88
N ASN A 140 -10.10 0.77 3.95
CA ASN A 140 -10.80 0.95 5.23
C ASN A 140 -11.12 -0.41 5.88
N ASP A 141 -11.69 -1.34 5.10
CA ASP A 141 -12.02 -2.68 5.56
C ASP A 141 -10.78 -3.46 5.99
N TYR A 142 -9.64 -3.22 5.35
CA TYR A 142 -8.38 -3.89 5.66
C TYR A 142 -7.94 -3.64 7.11
N PHE A 143 -8.03 -2.40 7.58
CA PHE A 143 -7.58 -2.08 8.94
C PHE A 143 -8.57 -2.47 10.03
N VAL A 144 -9.84 -2.75 9.67
CA VAL A 144 -10.85 -3.29 10.59
C VAL A 144 -10.58 -4.77 10.85
N ASP A 145 -10.38 -5.56 9.79
CA ASP A 145 -10.06 -6.99 9.89
C ASP A 145 -9.01 -7.42 8.85
N PRO A 146 -7.72 -7.26 9.15
CA PRO A 146 -6.65 -7.66 8.23
C PRO A 146 -6.61 -9.18 7.99
N LYS A 147 -7.14 -9.98 8.92
CA LYS A 147 -7.09 -11.45 8.84
C LYS A 147 -8.05 -11.99 7.79
N LYS A 148 -9.13 -11.27 7.50
CA LYS A 148 -10.07 -11.59 6.40
C LYS A 148 -9.39 -11.74 5.04
N TYR A 149 -8.26 -11.07 4.85
CA TYR A 149 -7.52 -11.05 3.59
C TYR A 149 -6.33 -12.00 3.55
N ARG A 150 -6.16 -12.80 4.61
CA ARG A 150 -5.15 -13.86 4.66
C ARG A 150 -5.80 -15.20 4.36
N THR A 151 -5.21 -15.96 3.44
CA THR A 151 -5.69 -17.31 3.06
C THR A 151 -4.94 -18.43 3.74
#